data_AF-A0AAD0KPM4-F1
#
_entry.id   AF-A0AAD0KPM4-F1
#
_cell.length_a   1.000
_cell.length_b   1.000
_cell.length_c   1.000
_cell.angle_alpha   90.00
_cell.angle_beta   90.00
_cell.angle_gamma   90.00
#
_symmetry.space_group_name_H-M   'P 1'
#
loop_
_entity.id
_entity.type
_entity.pdbx_description
1 polymer ?
#
loop_
_entity_poly.entity_id
_entity_poly.type
_entity_poly.pdbx_seq_one_letter_code
_entity_poly.pdbx_strand_id
1 'polypeptide(L)'
;MLNEFDDLAGQLYLNIESKWTIFDSVPSQYPSNESQIADVSEEEKYSQIIKMRREKIIDIQLGDSTPHLIISFESGSILFVIGFHEKYECWQVGVESDNWLVVACPMNGVATWTSNKFE
;
A
#
# COMPACT_ATOMS: atom_id res chain seq x y z
N MET A 1 -0.78 30.14 -20.58
CA MET A 1 -0.57 29.93 -19.14
C MET A 1 -1.03 28.51 -18.90
N LEU A 2 -0.10 27.56 -18.81
CA LEU A 2 -0.43 26.16 -18.51
C LEU A 2 -0.88 26.12 -17.05
N ASN A 3 -2.03 25.51 -16.79
CA ASN A 3 -2.57 25.33 -15.44
C ASN A 3 -1.64 24.38 -14.67
N GLU A 4 -0.69 24.91 -13.91
CA GLU A 4 0.14 24.14 -12.96
C GLU A 4 -0.68 23.54 -11.79
N PHE A 5 -2.01 23.73 -11.79
CA PHE A 5 -2.93 23.24 -10.76
C PHE A 5 -3.81 22.07 -11.19
N ASP A 6 -3.80 21.65 -12.47
CA ASP A 6 -4.54 20.46 -12.91
C ASP A 6 -3.80 19.13 -12.59
N ASP A 7 -2.49 19.17 -12.35
CA ASP A 7 -1.68 17.96 -12.09
C ASP A 7 -1.87 17.38 -10.67
N LEU A 8 -2.38 18.16 -9.72
CA LEU A 8 -2.66 17.70 -8.35
C LEU A 8 -4.08 17.16 -8.17
N ALA A 9 -4.94 17.23 -9.20
CA ALA A 9 -6.33 16.83 -9.12
C ALA A 9 -6.57 15.31 -9.02
N GLY A 10 -5.54 14.50 -8.73
CA GLY A 10 -5.70 13.05 -8.62
C GLY A 10 -4.50 12.28 -8.09
N GLN A 11 -3.66 12.88 -7.23
CA GLN A 11 -2.50 12.16 -6.70
C GLN A 11 -2.95 11.01 -5.80
N LEU A 12 -2.53 9.79 -6.15
CA LEU A 12 -2.73 8.60 -5.35
C LEU A 12 -1.73 8.58 -4.20
N TYR A 13 -2.20 8.23 -3.02
CA TYR A 13 -1.36 7.99 -1.85
C TYR A 13 -1.65 6.63 -1.23
N LEU A 14 -0.65 6.11 -0.52
CA LEU A 14 -0.74 4.94 0.34
C LEU A 14 -0.20 5.34 1.72
N ASN A 15 -1.05 5.30 2.74
CA ASN A 15 -0.64 5.37 4.14
C ASN A 15 -0.42 3.96 4.68
N ILE A 16 0.66 3.75 5.44
CA ILE A 16 1.04 2.46 6.01
C ILE A 16 1.31 2.63 7.51
N GLU A 17 0.49 1.98 8.33
CA GLU A 17 0.62 1.98 9.80
C GLU A 17 1.21 0.66 10.32
N SER A 18 0.98 -0.44 9.59
CA SER A 18 1.52 -1.77 9.92
C SER A 18 2.88 -2.05 9.28
N LYS A 19 3.56 -3.12 9.72
CA LYS A 19 4.83 -3.52 9.11
C LYS A 19 4.69 -3.83 7.61
N TRP A 20 5.72 -3.46 6.86
CA TRP A 20 5.85 -3.74 5.43
C TRP A 20 7.27 -4.18 5.09
N THR A 21 7.45 -4.79 3.91
CA THR A 21 8.76 -5.19 3.41
C THR A 21 8.78 -5.19 1.87
N ILE A 22 9.97 -5.26 1.29
CA ILE A 22 10.18 -5.40 -0.16
C ILE A 22 10.81 -6.75 -0.43
N PHE A 23 10.23 -7.51 -1.36
CA PHE A 23 10.85 -8.70 -1.92
C PHE A 23 11.46 -8.38 -3.28
N ASP A 24 12.64 -8.92 -3.58
CA ASP A 24 13.28 -8.78 -4.90
C ASP A 24 12.56 -9.60 -5.99
N SER A 25 11.73 -10.56 -5.60
CA SER A 25 10.92 -11.41 -6.48
C SER A 25 9.75 -12.02 -5.70
N VAL A 26 8.83 -12.72 -6.39
CA VAL A 26 7.70 -13.43 -5.74
C VAL A 26 8.22 -14.42 -4.71
N PRO A 27 7.92 -14.25 -3.40
CA PRO A 27 8.34 -15.19 -2.39
C PRO A 27 7.54 -16.49 -2.49
N SER A 28 8.13 -17.60 -2.04
CA SER A 28 7.41 -18.89 -1.95
C SER A 28 6.24 -18.86 -0.95
N GLN A 29 6.33 -17.99 0.05
CA GLN A 29 5.29 -17.74 1.05
C GLN A 29 5.38 -16.30 1.54
N TYR A 30 4.24 -15.61 1.57
CA TYR A 30 4.14 -14.28 2.16
C TYR A 30 4.05 -14.34 3.69
N PRO A 31 4.55 -13.31 4.41
CA PRO A 31 4.36 -13.19 5.85
C PRO A 31 2.87 -13.14 6.21
N SER A 32 2.48 -13.92 7.22
CA SER A 32 1.12 -13.97 7.75
C SER A 32 0.86 -12.91 8.84
N ASN A 33 1.91 -12.37 9.46
CA ASN A 33 1.81 -11.39 10.53
C ASN A 33 3.13 -10.60 10.69
N GLU A 34 3.09 -9.53 11.49
CA GLU A 34 4.21 -8.61 11.66
C GLU A 34 5.49 -9.26 12.25
N SER A 35 5.37 -10.33 13.05
CA SER A 35 6.55 -10.98 13.65
C SER A 35 7.43 -11.70 12.62
N GLN A 36 6.88 -12.00 11.44
CA GLN A 36 7.61 -12.61 10.32
C GLN A 36 8.31 -11.57 9.44
N ILE A 37 8.14 -10.28 9.73
CA ILE A 37 8.84 -9.18 9.07
C ILE A 37 9.95 -8.68 10.00
N ALA A 38 11.19 -8.79 9.51
CA ALA A 38 12.37 -8.33 10.24
C ALA A 38 12.28 -6.83 10.54
N ASP A 39 12.67 -6.45 11.75
CA ASP A 39 12.84 -5.05 12.10
C ASP A 39 14.09 -4.51 11.39
N VAL A 40 13.89 -3.40 10.67
CA VAL A 40 14.95 -2.64 9.99
C VAL A 40 14.98 -1.23 10.55
N SER A 41 16.16 -0.59 10.51
CA SER A 41 16.28 0.80 10.97
C SER A 41 15.49 1.74 10.05
N GLU A 42 15.15 2.93 10.56
CA GLU A 42 14.44 3.94 9.76
C GLU A 42 15.24 4.33 8.51
N GLU A 43 16.57 4.45 8.61
CA GLU A 43 17.44 4.74 7.48
C GLU A 43 17.33 3.69 6.37
N GLU A 44 17.24 2.41 6.73
CA GLU A 44 17.06 1.33 5.77
C GLU A 44 15.67 1.38 5.11
N LYS A 45 14.61 1.69 5.88
CA LYS A 45 13.26 1.92 5.32
C LYS A 45 13.26 3.06 4.30
N TYR A 46 13.90 4.19 4.62
CA TYR A 46 14.03 5.31 3.68
C TYR A 46 14.81 4.91 2.43
N SER A 47 15.92 4.17 2.59
CA SER A 47 16.70 3.64 1.48
C SER A 47 15.86 2.76 0.55
N GLN A 48 15.01 1.89 1.11
CA GLN A 48 14.08 1.04 0.37
C GLN A 48 13.05 1.86 -0.43
N ILE A 49 12.38 2.83 0.22
CA ILE A 49 11.42 3.74 -0.45
C ILE A 49 12.11 4.50 -1.58
N ILE A 50 13.31 5.02 -1.32
CA ILE A 50 14.11 5.77 -2.29
C ILE A 50 14.38 4.91 -3.54
N LYS A 51 14.70 3.63 -3.38
CA LYS A 51 14.94 2.72 -4.51
C LYS A 51 13.68 2.46 -5.33
N MET A 52 12.55 2.20 -4.68
CA MET A 52 11.29 1.83 -5.34
C MET A 52 10.48 3.02 -5.90
N ARG A 53 10.71 4.26 -5.45
CA ARG A 53 9.80 5.41 -5.69
C ARG A 53 9.51 5.75 -7.17
N ARG A 54 10.29 5.23 -8.12
CA ARG A 54 10.08 5.45 -9.57
C ARG A 54 9.79 4.17 -10.32
N GLU A 55 9.63 3.06 -9.61
CA GLU A 55 9.26 1.81 -10.25
C GLU A 55 7.81 1.86 -10.70
N LYS A 56 7.57 1.28 -11.88
CA LYS A 56 6.25 1.19 -12.46
C LYS A 56 5.52 0.02 -11.82
N ILE A 57 4.35 0.30 -11.24
CA ILE A 57 3.43 -0.71 -10.77
C ILE A 57 2.83 -1.44 -11.98
N ILE A 58 2.85 -2.77 -11.96
CA ILE A 58 2.26 -3.61 -13.01
C ILE A 58 1.07 -4.42 -12.53
N ASP A 59 0.94 -4.62 -11.21
CA ASP A 59 -0.16 -5.35 -10.61
C ASP A 59 -0.36 -4.97 -9.13
N ILE A 60 -1.61 -5.08 -8.65
CA ILE A 60 -2.00 -4.83 -7.26
C ILE A 60 -2.99 -5.91 -6.85
N GLN A 61 -2.70 -6.59 -5.75
CA GLN A 61 -3.51 -7.69 -5.22
C GLN A 61 -3.75 -7.52 -3.71
N LEU A 62 -4.85 -8.11 -3.25
CA LEU A 62 -5.08 -8.36 -1.83
C LEU A 62 -4.81 -9.83 -1.53
N GLY A 63 -4.32 -10.11 -0.33
CA GLY A 63 -4.23 -11.48 0.17
C GLY A 63 -5.60 -12.16 0.30
N ASP A 64 -5.64 -13.49 0.14
CA ASP A 64 -6.90 -14.25 0.06
C ASP A 64 -7.75 -14.22 1.34
N SER A 65 -7.13 -14.27 2.51
CA SER A 65 -7.81 -14.38 3.82
C SER A 65 -7.67 -13.14 4.71
N THR A 66 -6.66 -12.34 4.43
CA THR A 66 -6.28 -11.13 5.17
C THR A 66 -5.96 -10.08 4.13
N PRO A 67 -6.37 -8.81 4.31
CA PRO A 67 -6.16 -7.76 3.31
C PRO A 67 -4.70 -7.27 3.31
N HIS A 68 -3.73 -8.19 3.23
CA HIS A 68 -2.35 -7.86 2.90
C HIS A 68 -2.32 -7.16 1.55
N LEU A 69 -1.63 -6.03 1.46
CA LEU A 69 -1.47 -5.32 0.20
C LEU A 69 -0.21 -5.83 -0.49
N ILE A 70 -0.37 -6.26 -1.73
CA ILE A 70 0.71 -6.80 -2.56
C ILE A 70 0.78 -5.96 -3.83
N ILE A 71 1.87 -5.20 -4.00
CA ILE A 71 2.09 -4.36 -5.18
C ILE A 71 3.30 -4.91 -5.93
N SER A 72 3.11 -5.34 -7.17
CA SER A 72 4.19 -5.84 -8.03
C SER A 72 4.69 -4.75 -8.95
N PHE A 73 6.02 -4.65 -9.06
CA PHE A 73 6.71 -3.69 -9.91
C PHE A 73 7.30 -4.33 -11.17
N GLU A 74 7.53 -3.52 -12.21
CA GLU A 74 8.09 -3.96 -13.49
C GLU A 74 9.48 -4.61 -13.37
N SER A 75 10.25 -4.29 -12.31
CA SER A 75 11.53 -4.95 -12.02
C SER A 75 11.39 -6.40 -11.54
N GLY A 76 10.19 -6.83 -11.17
CA GLY A 76 9.91 -8.08 -10.47
C GLY A 76 9.90 -7.93 -8.95
N SER A 77 10.29 -6.78 -8.40
CA SER A 77 10.20 -6.51 -6.96
C SER A 77 8.74 -6.36 -6.50
N ILE A 78 8.51 -6.54 -5.20
CA ILE A 78 7.16 -6.52 -4.61
C ILE A 78 7.18 -5.74 -3.31
N LEU A 79 6.32 -4.72 -3.19
CA LEU A 79 5.97 -4.14 -1.89
C LEU A 79 4.88 -5.01 -1.27
N PHE A 80 5.15 -5.48 -0.05
CA PHE A 80 4.21 -6.25 0.75
C PHE A 80 3.91 -5.50 2.05
N VAL A 81 2.63 -5.28 2.34
CA VAL A 81 2.17 -4.61 3.57
C VAL A 81 1.27 -5.55 4.36
N ILE A 82 1.51 -5.65 5.67
CA ILE A 82 0.63 -6.41 6.56
C ILE A 82 -0.76 -5.78 6.58
N GLY A 83 -1.80 -6.61 6.49
CA GLY A 83 -3.19 -6.18 6.46
C GLY A 83 -4.00 -6.70 7.64
N PHE A 84 -3.36 -7.18 8.70
CA PHE A 84 -4.04 -7.64 9.91
C PHE A 84 -3.52 -6.90 11.13
N HIS A 85 -4.44 -6.24 11.83
CA HIS A 85 -4.23 -5.74 13.17
C HIS A 85 -5.55 -5.80 13.94
N GLU A 86 -5.53 -6.23 15.20
CA GLU A 86 -6.78 -6.48 15.95
C GLU A 86 -7.63 -5.22 16.21
N LYS A 87 -6.98 -4.05 16.27
CA LYS A 87 -7.60 -2.81 16.78
C LYS A 87 -7.50 -1.59 15.87
N TYR A 88 -6.61 -1.62 14.88
CA TYR A 88 -6.24 -0.45 14.10
C TYR A 88 -6.22 -0.79 12.63
N GLU A 89 -6.35 0.23 11.80
CA GLU A 89 -6.22 0.11 10.35
C GLU A 89 -4.74 -0.12 10.01
N CYS A 90 -4.48 -1.02 9.07
CA CYS A 90 -3.12 -1.39 8.70
C CYS A 90 -2.53 -0.48 7.61
N TRP A 91 -3.38 -0.13 6.64
CA TRP A 91 -3.02 0.71 5.51
C TRP A 91 -4.29 1.32 4.89
N GLN A 92 -4.10 2.44 4.18
CA GLN A 92 -5.14 3.16 3.46
C GLN A 92 -4.60 3.64 2.12
N VAL A 93 -5.33 3.38 1.03
CA VAL A 93 -5.07 3.97 -0.28
C VAL A 93 -6.14 5.01 -0.57
N GLY A 94 -5.75 6.17 -1.11
CA GLY A 94 -6.69 7.22 -1.45
C GLY A 94 -6.21 8.17 -2.55
N VAL A 95 -7.09 9.09 -2.92
CA VAL A 95 -6.81 10.19 -3.86
C VAL A 95 -6.87 11.50 -3.09
N GLU A 96 -5.83 12.35 -3.13
CA GLU A 96 -5.78 13.57 -2.31
C GLU A 96 -6.93 14.56 -2.59
N SER A 97 -7.46 14.56 -3.81
CA SER A 97 -8.49 15.50 -4.30
C SER A 97 -9.91 14.94 -4.28
N ASP A 98 -10.11 13.68 -3.87
CA ASP A 98 -11.41 13.00 -3.91
C ASP A 98 -11.64 12.12 -2.67
N ASN A 99 -12.89 11.73 -2.44
CA ASN A 99 -13.27 10.89 -1.30
C ASN A 99 -13.11 9.39 -1.57
N TRP A 100 -12.35 9.02 -2.60
CA TRP A 100 -12.06 7.62 -2.88
C TRP A 100 -11.03 7.10 -1.90
N LEU A 101 -11.42 6.08 -1.14
CA LEU A 101 -10.58 5.41 -0.16
C LEU A 101 -10.78 3.90 -0.22
N VAL A 102 -9.69 3.16 -0.04
CA VAL A 102 -9.70 1.72 0.28
C VAL A 102 -8.88 1.55 1.55
N VAL A 103 -9.46 0.94 2.57
CA VAL A 103 -8.85 0.81 3.90
C VAL A 103 -8.85 -0.65 4.33
N ALA A 104 -7.69 -1.15 4.78
CA ALA A 104 -7.63 -2.39 5.56
C ALA A 104 -8.00 -2.10 7.01
N CYS A 105 -9.27 -2.36 7.34
CA CYS A 105 -9.84 -2.16 8.65
C CYS A 105 -9.29 -3.18 9.67
N PRO A 106 -9.46 -2.92 10.98
CA PRO A 106 -9.12 -3.89 12.00
C PRO A 106 -9.71 -5.28 11.73
N MET A 107 -9.03 -6.31 12.24
CA MET A 107 -9.25 -7.71 11.89
C MET A 107 -8.95 -7.93 10.40
N ASN A 108 -9.86 -8.56 9.64
CA ASN A 108 -9.70 -8.82 8.21
C ASN A 108 -10.70 -8.00 7.37
N GLY A 109 -11.13 -6.83 7.88
CA GLY A 109 -12.11 -5.99 7.21
C GLY A 109 -11.49 -5.19 6.07
N VAL A 110 -12.28 -4.92 5.02
CA VAL A 110 -11.96 -3.93 4.00
C VAL A 110 -13.15 -2.99 3.86
N ALA A 111 -12.89 -1.69 3.87
CA ALA A 111 -13.91 -0.68 3.63
C ALA A 111 -13.51 0.20 2.44
N THR A 112 -14.51 0.66 1.70
CA THR A 112 -14.36 1.51 0.53
C THR A 112 -15.25 2.73 0.63
N TRP A 113 -14.71 3.90 0.28
CA TRP A 113 -15.47 5.13 0.13
C TRP A 113 -15.42 5.58 -1.31
N THR A 114 -16.50 6.21 -1.76
CA THR A 114 -16.61 6.81 -3.08
C THR A 114 -17.24 8.19 -2.97
N SER A 115 -17.01 9.01 -3.99
CA SER A 115 -17.66 10.31 -4.11
C SER A 115 -19.14 10.13 -4.43
N ASN A 116 -20.02 10.89 -3.75
CA ASN A 116 -21.46 10.93 -4.05
C ASN A 116 -21.78 11.34 -5.51
N LYS A 117 -20.78 11.72 -6.31
CA LYS A 117 -20.91 12.00 -7.74
C LYS A 117 -21.22 10.76 -8.58
N PHE A 118 -21.09 9.56 -8.01
CA PHE A 118 -21.32 8.28 -8.69
C PHE A 118 -22.36 7.39 -7.97
N GLU A 119 -23.10 7.93 -7.00
CA GLU A 119 -24.29 7.29 -6.40
C GLU A 119 -25.59 7.67 -7.12
#